data_AF-A0A8T9S912-F1
#
_entry.id   AF-A0A8T9S912-F1
#
_cell.length_a   1.000
_cell.length_b   1.000
_cell.length_c   1.000
_cell.angle_alpha   90.00
_cell.angle_beta   90.00
_cell.angle_gamma   90.00
#
_symmetry.space_group_name_H-M   'P 1'
#
loop_
_entity.id
_entity.type
_entity.pdbx_description
1 polymer ?
#
loop_
_entity_poly.entity_id
_entity_poly.type
_entity_poly.pdbx_seq_one_letter_code
_entity_poly.pdbx_strand_id
1 'polypeptide(L)'
;MASQRQRAKLGPEASGLVLDQTITKIGHDFYDQFYSRWEAPNGIDDFTVVIGEKPSRGNNAIITVTVNNEQLLEFPLQGKEEIIMDASQQAIEIASNSLQESFNLSQQLERGNKQALETY
;
A
#
# COMPACT_ATOMS: atom_id res chain seq x y z
N MET A 1 -7.01 -14.74 25.38
CA MET A 1 -7.60 -14.40 24.06
C MET A 1 -6.50 -13.71 23.27
N ALA A 2 -6.08 -14.33 22.17
CA ALA A 2 -4.76 -14.13 21.58
C ALA A 2 -4.61 -12.75 20.93
N SER A 3 -3.62 -11.99 21.42
CA SER A 3 -3.07 -10.79 20.79
C SER A 3 -2.67 -11.14 19.35
N GLN A 4 -3.39 -10.61 18.38
CA GLN A 4 -3.04 -10.73 16.97
C GLN A 4 -1.76 -9.90 16.76
N ARG A 5 -0.65 -10.61 16.60
CA ARG A 5 0.66 -10.05 16.27
C ARG A 5 0.52 -9.26 14.98
N GLN A 6 0.51 -7.93 15.04
CA GLN A 6 0.80 -7.10 13.89
C GLN A 6 2.24 -7.42 13.47
N ARG A 7 2.40 -8.25 12.43
CA ARG A 7 3.69 -8.54 11.83
C ARG A 7 4.03 -7.36 10.93
N ALA A 8 4.51 -6.27 11.51
CA ALA A 8 5.20 -5.24 10.75
C ALA A 8 6.53 -5.85 10.29
N LYS A 9 6.61 -6.28 9.03
CA LYS A 9 7.89 -6.64 8.41
C LYS A 9 8.47 -5.37 7.80
N LEU A 10 9.55 -4.88 8.40
CA LEU A 10 10.34 -3.76 7.88
C LEU A 10 11.00 -4.23 6.57
N GLY A 11 10.64 -3.60 5.45
CA GLY A 11 11.31 -3.83 4.17
C GLY A 11 12.74 -3.29 4.24
N PRO A 12 13.71 -3.90 3.52
CA PRO A 12 15.05 -3.39 3.46
C PRO A 12 15.05 -2.07 2.67
N GLU A 13 15.51 -0.99 3.30
CA GLU A 13 15.94 0.28 2.67
C GLU A 13 14.87 1.31 2.24
N ALA A 14 13.58 1.06 2.50
CA ALA A 14 12.54 2.09 2.41
C ALA A 14 12.05 2.46 3.82
N SER A 15 12.13 3.74 4.20
CA SER A 15 11.61 4.25 5.47
C SER A 15 10.07 4.17 5.59
N GLY A 16 9.37 3.60 4.60
CA GLY A 16 7.93 3.37 4.62
C GLY A 16 7.50 2.02 5.22
N LEU A 17 6.25 1.94 5.64
CA LEU A 17 5.71 0.84 6.43
C LEU A 17 4.57 0.14 5.70
N VAL A 18 4.70 -1.18 5.50
CA VAL A 18 3.66 -2.02 4.88
C VAL A 18 3.01 -2.92 5.93
N LEU A 19 1.74 -2.68 6.26
CA LEU A 19 0.98 -3.46 7.24
C LEU A 19 0.14 -4.56 6.58
N ASP A 20 0.23 -5.75 7.14
CA ASP A 20 -0.70 -6.85 6.89
C ASP A 20 -1.90 -6.74 7.87
N GLN A 21 -3.09 -6.52 7.33
CA GLN A 21 -4.37 -6.62 8.05
C GLN A 21 -5.30 -7.64 7.37
N THR A 22 -4.72 -8.64 6.70
CA THR A 22 -5.48 -9.72 6.06
C THR A 22 -5.86 -10.81 7.07
N ILE A 23 -6.94 -11.54 6.79
CA ILE A 23 -7.50 -12.54 7.71
C ILE A 23 -7.49 -13.92 7.06
N THR A 24 -7.90 -14.01 5.80
CA THR A 24 -7.94 -15.28 5.06
C THR A 24 -6.59 -15.65 4.46
N LYS A 25 -6.44 -16.93 4.10
CA LYS A 25 -5.27 -17.40 3.33
C LYS A 25 -5.11 -16.67 2.00
N ILE A 26 -6.22 -16.32 1.33
CA ILE A 26 -6.21 -15.64 0.03
C ILE A 26 -5.62 -14.23 0.18
N GLY A 27 -6.03 -13.49 1.21
CA GLY A 27 -5.47 -12.17 1.51
C GLY A 27 -4.00 -12.26 1.92
N HIS A 28 -3.62 -13.25 2.72
CA HIS A 28 -2.22 -13.43 3.11
C HIS A 28 -1.31 -13.76 1.92
N ASP A 29 -1.79 -14.59 0.99
CA ASP A 29 -1.06 -14.92 -0.25
C ASP A 29 -0.87 -13.67 -1.13
N PHE A 30 -1.92 -12.84 -1.25
CA PHE A 30 -1.83 -11.55 -1.90
C PHE A 30 -0.82 -10.61 -1.23
N TYR A 31 -0.85 -10.51 0.11
CA TYR A 31 0.11 -9.69 0.85
C TYR A 31 1.55 -10.15 0.60
N ASP A 32 1.81 -11.47 0.60
CA ASP A 32 3.16 -12.00 0.36
C ASP A 32 3.64 -11.69 -1.06
N GLN A 33 2.78 -11.87 -2.07
CA GLN A 33 3.09 -11.50 -3.47
C GLN A 33 3.35 -10.00 -3.62
N PHE A 34 2.51 -9.16 -3.02
CA PHE A 34 2.64 -7.71 -3.04
C PHE A 34 3.96 -7.29 -2.37
N TYR A 35 4.20 -7.74 -1.14
CA TYR A 35 5.36 -7.35 -0.35
C TYR A 35 6.68 -7.83 -0.97
N SER A 36 6.70 -9.02 -1.59
CA SER A 36 7.88 -9.57 -2.25
C SER A 36 8.33 -8.75 -3.48
N ARG A 37 7.39 -8.11 -4.15
CA ARG A 37 7.62 -7.30 -5.36
C ARG A 37 7.59 -5.80 -5.12
N TRP A 38 7.18 -5.37 -3.94
CA TRP A 38 7.05 -3.96 -3.61
C TRP A 38 8.43 -3.30 -3.52
N GLU A 39 8.67 -2.36 -4.42
CA GLU A 39 9.85 -1.50 -4.40
C GLU A 39 9.39 -0.06 -4.18
N ALA A 40 9.88 0.56 -3.10
CA ALA A 40 9.53 1.93 -2.80
C ALA A 40 10.23 2.89 -3.79
N PRO A 41 9.53 3.92 -4.29
CA PRO A 41 10.16 4.95 -5.10
C PRO A 41 11.22 5.74 -4.31
N ASN A 42 12.37 5.98 -4.93
CA ASN A 42 13.51 6.67 -4.31
C ASN A 42 13.12 8.09 -3.88
N GLY A 43 13.37 8.41 -2.60
CA GLY A 43 13.14 9.74 -2.02
C GLY A 43 11.79 9.94 -1.35
N ILE A 44 10.95 8.89 -1.27
CA ILE A 44 9.72 8.88 -0.48
C ILE A 44 9.95 8.01 0.76
N ASP A 45 10.33 8.66 1.85
CA ASP A 45 10.66 8.01 3.12
C ASP A 45 9.46 7.86 4.06
N ASP A 46 8.39 8.64 3.86
CA ASP A 46 7.23 8.65 4.76
C ASP A 46 5.98 8.17 4.00
N PHE A 47 5.76 6.85 4.01
CA PHE A 47 4.53 6.28 3.49
C PHE A 47 4.07 5.08 4.31
N THR A 48 2.76 4.94 4.44
CA THR A 48 2.15 3.76 5.08
C THR A 48 1.21 3.08 4.11
N VAL A 49 1.54 1.86 3.69
CA VAL A 49 0.65 0.98 2.90
C VAL A 49 -0.01 -0.02 3.84
N VAL A 50 -1.33 -0.12 3.79
CA VAL A 50 -2.10 -1.09 4.56
C VAL A 50 -2.84 -1.99 3.59
N ILE A 51 -2.54 -3.28 3.66
CA ILE A 51 -3.26 -4.32 2.94
C ILE A 51 -4.29 -4.90 3.91
N GLY A 52 -5.53 -4.43 3.78
CA GLY A 52 -6.67 -4.89 4.56
C GLY A 52 -7.49 -5.94 3.83
N GLU A 53 -8.24 -6.71 4.61
CA GLU A 53 -9.23 -7.64 4.09
C GLU A 53 -10.58 -7.44 4.77
N LYS A 54 -11.66 -7.42 3.98
CA LYS A 54 -13.04 -7.44 4.46
C LYS A 54 -13.62 -8.87 4.35
N PRO A 55 -14.42 -9.30 5.35
CA PRO A 55 -15.05 -10.61 5.32
C PRO A 55 -16.04 -10.69 4.15
N SER A 56 -15.88 -11.70 3.31
CA SER A 56 -16.77 -11.99 2.18
C SER A 56 -17.39 -13.38 2.32
N ARG A 57 -18.48 -13.63 1.59
CA ARG A 57 -19.16 -14.94 1.59
C ARG A 57 -18.60 -15.82 0.47
N GLY A 58 -18.31 -17.09 0.80
CA GLY A 58 -17.80 -18.08 -0.15
C GLY A 58 -16.27 -18.15 -0.17
N ASN A 59 -15.69 -18.55 -1.30
CA ASN A 59 -14.23 -18.74 -1.47
C ASN A 59 -13.53 -17.49 -2.06
N ASN A 60 -14.03 -16.31 -1.70
CA ASN A 60 -13.50 -15.03 -2.16
C ASN A 60 -13.10 -14.20 -0.94
N ALA A 61 -12.09 -13.34 -1.09
CA ALA A 61 -11.73 -12.30 -0.13
C ALA A 61 -12.05 -10.93 -0.75
N ILE A 62 -12.30 -9.91 0.05
CA ILE A 62 -12.34 -8.53 -0.45
C ILE A 62 -11.07 -7.86 0.07
N ILE A 63 -10.16 -7.53 -0.83
CA ILE A 63 -8.90 -6.88 -0.48
C ILE A 63 -9.08 -5.37 -0.61
N THR A 64 -8.56 -4.65 0.38
CA THR A 64 -8.51 -3.19 0.39
C THR A 64 -7.06 -2.75 0.50
N VAL A 65 -6.63 -1.87 -0.40
CA VAL A 65 -5.29 -1.27 -0.37
C VAL A 65 -5.43 0.19 0.01
N THR A 66 -4.80 0.56 1.12
CA THR A 66 -4.85 1.91 1.67
C THR A 66 -3.44 2.47 1.72
N VAL A 67 -3.23 3.68 1.23
CA VAL A 67 -1.95 4.39 1.29
C VAL A 67 -2.15 5.70 2.04
N ASN A 68 -1.35 5.96 3.08
CA ASN A 68 -1.44 7.18 3.89
C ASN A 68 -2.86 7.49 4.39
N ASN A 69 -3.57 6.46 4.88
CA ASN A 69 -4.98 6.51 5.31
C ASN A 69 -6.03 6.75 4.21
N GLU A 70 -5.64 6.82 2.94
CA GLU A 70 -6.56 6.92 1.81
C GLU A 70 -6.74 5.54 1.14
N GLN A 71 -7.99 5.08 1.01
CA GLN A 71 -8.29 3.82 0.35
C GLN A 71 -8.16 4.00 -1.17
N LEU A 72 -7.12 3.42 -1.76
CA LEU A 72 -6.89 3.49 -3.21
C LEU A 72 -7.72 2.45 -3.96
N LEU A 73 -7.77 1.23 -3.42
CA LEU A 73 -8.37 0.09 -4.12
C LEU A 73 -9.21 -0.75 -3.18
N GLU A 74 -10.31 -1.26 -3.73
CA GLU A 74 -11.13 -2.30 -3.13
C GLU A 74 -11.61 -3.23 -4.23
N PHE A 75 -11.29 -4.52 -4.12
CA PHE A 75 -11.72 -5.51 -5.11
C PHE A 75 -11.93 -6.90 -4.50
N PRO A 76 -12.88 -7.68 -5.05
CA PRO A 76 -13.01 -9.08 -4.70
C PRO A 76 -11.86 -9.89 -5.34
N LEU A 77 -11.14 -10.64 -4.52
CA LEU A 77 -10.05 -11.51 -4.93
C LEU A 77 -10.45 -12.98 -4.83
N GLN A 78 -10.23 -13.72 -5.91
CA GLN A 78 -10.41 -15.17 -5.96
C GLN A 78 -9.12 -15.87 -5.53
N GLY A 79 -9.24 -17.03 -4.87
CA GLY A 79 -8.09 -17.83 -4.44
C GLY A 79 -7.31 -18.54 -5.56
N LYS A 80 -7.26 -17.98 -6.77
CA LYS A 80 -6.49 -18.49 -7.90
C LYS A 80 -5.16 -17.76 -7.97
N GLU A 81 -4.05 -18.50 -7.96
CA GLU A 81 -2.69 -17.95 -7.93
C GLU A 81 -2.41 -16.93 -9.05
N GLU A 82 -2.82 -17.24 -10.29
CA GLU A 82 -2.71 -16.32 -11.43
C GLU A 82 -3.38 -14.96 -11.16
N ILE A 83 -4.59 -14.98 -10.59
CA ILE A 83 -5.36 -13.78 -10.29
C ILE A 83 -4.72 -13.01 -9.14
N ILE A 84 -4.17 -13.71 -8.14
CA ILE A 84 -3.48 -13.10 -7.01
C ILE A 84 -2.21 -12.40 -7.49
N MET A 85 -1.42 -13.04 -8.35
CA MET A 85 -0.22 -12.45 -8.94
C MET A 85 -0.56 -11.21 -9.77
N ASP A 86 -1.54 -11.30 -10.67
CA ASP A 86 -1.95 -10.19 -11.52
C ASP A 86 -2.50 -9.01 -10.70
N ALA A 87 -3.37 -9.30 -9.72
CA ALA A 87 -3.90 -8.27 -8.82
C ALA A 87 -2.80 -7.62 -7.97
N SER A 88 -1.81 -8.39 -7.52
CA SER A 88 -0.68 -7.86 -6.75
C SER A 88 0.15 -6.90 -7.59
N GLN A 89 0.42 -7.24 -8.86
CA GLN A 89 1.16 -6.40 -9.78
C GLN A 89 0.43 -5.09 -10.04
N GLN A 90 -0.87 -5.15 -10.33
CA GLN A 90 -1.69 -3.96 -10.53
C GLN A 90 -1.73 -3.07 -9.27
N ALA A 91 -1.87 -3.67 -8.09
CA ALA A 91 -1.88 -2.92 -6.83
C ALA A 91 -0.55 -2.19 -6.57
N ILE A 92 0.59 -2.81 -6.90
CA ILE A 92 1.90 -2.19 -6.79
C ILE A 92 1.99 -0.98 -7.72
N GLU A 93 1.59 -1.14 -8.99
CA GLU A 93 1.63 -0.05 -9.97
C GLU A 93 0.79 1.14 -9.50
N ILE A 94 -0.42 0.90 -9.00
CA ILE A 94 -1.32 1.96 -8.54
C ILE A 94 -0.78 2.64 -7.28
N ALA A 95 -0.29 1.87 -6.31
CA ALA A 95 0.28 2.43 -5.09
C ALA A 95 1.54 3.26 -5.38
N SER A 96 2.45 2.79 -6.25
CA SER A 96 3.64 3.53 -6.65
C SER A 96 3.30 4.83 -7.39
N ASN A 97 2.31 4.81 -8.29
CA ASN A 97 1.83 6.01 -8.96
C ASN A 97 1.25 7.03 -7.96
N SER A 98 0.36 6.58 -7.07
CA SER A 98 -0.24 7.43 -6.04
C SER A 98 0.80 8.09 -5.11
N LEU A 99 1.84 7.33 -4.72
CA LEU A 99 2.96 7.87 -3.93
C LEU A 99 3.73 8.94 -4.71
N GLN A 100 4.04 8.67 -5.98
CA GLN A 100 4.75 9.61 -6.83
C GLN A 100 3.93 10.90 -7.05
N GLU A 101 2.63 10.78 -7.28
CA GLU A 101 1.72 11.93 -7.42
C GLU A 101 1.69 12.78 -6.14
N SER A 102 1.55 12.12 -4.98
CA SER A 102 1.54 12.77 -3.67
C SER A 102 2.85 13.51 -3.40
N PHE A 103 3.99 12.89 -3.72
CA PHE A 103 5.31 13.50 -3.56
C PHE A 103 5.51 14.71 -4.49
N ASN A 104 5.13 14.59 -5.77
CA ASN A 104 5.22 15.70 -6.72
C ASN A 104 4.32 16.87 -6.31
N LEU A 105 3.15 16.61 -5.74
CA LEU A 105 2.25 17.63 -5.23
C LEU A 105 2.89 18.38 -4.06
N SER A 106 3.42 17.67 -3.06
CA SER A 106 4.12 18.27 -1.92
C SER A 106 5.29 19.15 -2.36
N GLN A 107 6.14 18.65 -3.27
CA GLN A 107 7.29 19.41 -3.79
C GLN A 107 6.89 20.72 -4.49
N GLN A 108 5.75 20.75 -5.18
CA GLN A 108 5.24 21.97 -5.82
C GLN A 108 4.72 22.98 -4.79
N LEU A 109 4.02 22.52 -3.76
CA LEU A 109 3.52 23.37 -2.67
C LEU A 109 4.67 24.00 -1.87
N GLU A 110 5.72 23.23 -1.59
CA GLU A 110 6.92 23.72 -0.90
C GLU A 110 7.67 24.79 -1.71
N ARG A 111 7.72 24.64 -3.05
CA ARG A 111 8.33 25.64 -3.93
C ARG A 111 7.51 26.93 -3.98
N GLY A 112 6.19 26.83 -4.05
CA GLY A 112 5.30 28.01 -4.06
C GLY A 112 5.34 28.80 -2.75
N ASN A 113 5.48 28.13 -1.61
CA ASN A 113 5.55 28.79 -0.30
C ASN A 113 6.85 29.57 -0.09
N LYS A 114 8.00 29.05 -0.57
CA LYS A 114 9.31 29.70 -0.42
C LYS A 114 9.40 31.04 -1.17
N GLN A 115 8.73 31.19 -2.31
CA GLN A 115 8.74 32.44 -3.07
C GLN A 115 7.96 33.58 -2.38
N ALA A 116 7.01 33.28 -1.49
CA ALA A 116 6.23 34.28 -0.79
C ALA A 116 6.95 34.89 0.42
N LEU A 117 7.97 34.21 0.96
CA LEU A 117 8.69 34.64 2.17
C LEU A 117 9.88 35.55 1.87
N GLU A 118 10.31 35.66 0.61
CA GLU A 118 11.44 36.50 0.17
C GLU A 118 11.01 37.92 -0.25
N THR A 119 9.71 38.20 -0.26
CA THR A 119 9.15 39.52 -0.61
C THR A 119 8.58 40.21 0.63
N TYR A 120 9.38 40.43 1.68
CA TYR A 120 9.05 41.40 2.74
C TYR A 120 10.32 41.97 3.39
#